data_AF-A0A2Z5ABQ1-F1
#
_entry.id   AF-A0A2Z5ABQ1-F1
#
_cell.length_a   1.000
_cell.length_b   1.000
_cell.length_c   1.000
_cell.angle_alpha   90.00
_cell.angle_beta   90.00
_cell.angle_gamma   90.00
#
_symmetry.space_group_name_H-M   'P 1'
#
loop_
_entity.id
_entity.type
_entity.pdbx_description
1 polymer ?
#
loop_
_entity_poly.entity_id
_entity_poly.type
_entity_poly.pdbx_seq_one_letter_code
_entity_poly.pdbx_strand_id
1 'polypeptide(L)'
;MSKALLCSLVLATAATLTACDKTSEDHAQDAQTHSQKAQEKAAEGKVERASKEQAKAQEDRAQANEAAATEGRNTPPDSAVPRYIKTPSKENP
;
A
#
# COMPACT_ATOMS: atom_id res chain seq x y z
N MET A 1 15.33 -11.52 -22.00
CA MET A 1 15.36 -10.23 -21.29
C MET A 1 14.43 -10.33 -20.10
N SER A 2 14.89 -10.87 -18.97
CA SER A 2 14.09 -11.04 -17.75
C SER A 2 14.50 -9.96 -16.75
N LYS A 3 13.85 -8.80 -16.81
CA LYS A 3 14.16 -7.63 -15.97
C LYS A 3 12.91 -6.79 -15.75
N ALA A 4 11.99 -7.25 -14.91
CA ALA A 4 10.87 -6.39 -14.49
C ALA A 4 10.13 -6.87 -13.24
N LEU A 5 10.78 -7.47 -12.23
CA LEU A 5 10.11 -7.72 -10.94
C LEU A 5 11.08 -7.52 -9.78
N LEU A 6 11.61 -6.30 -9.65
CA LEU A 6 12.22 -5.84 -8.41
C LEU A 6 11.15 -5.06 -7.63
N CYS A 7 10.17 -5.79 -7.09
CA CYS A 7 9.25 -5.25 -6.10
C CYS A 7 9.91 -5.35 -4.72
N SER A 8 10.77 -4.37 -4.39
CA SER A 8 11.25 -4.17 -3.03
C SER A 8 10.10 -3.60 -2.19
N LEU A 9 9.23 -4.48 -1.68
CA LEU A 9 8.18 -4.14 -0.72
C LEU A 9 8.87 -3.78 0.61
N VAL A 10 8.86 -2.50 0.93
CA VAL A 10 9.30 -1.99 2.24
C VAL A 10 8.27 -2.45 3.27
N LEU A 11 8.73 -3.14 4.33
CA LEU A 11 7.87 -3.56 5.43
C LEU A 11 7.25 -2.34 6.14
N ALA A 12 5.94 -2.18 6.03
CA ALA A 12 5.18 -1.27 6.87
C ALA A 12 4.74 -1.99 8.16
N THR A 13 5.56 -1.93 9.20
CA THR A 13 5.13 -2.23 10.57
C THR A 13 4.52 -0.98 11.20
N ALA A 14 3.20 -0.87 11.20
CA ALA A 14 2.48 0.05 12.10
C ALA A 14 1.18 -0.60 12.56
N ALA A 15 1.22 -1.09 13.79
CA ALA A 15 0.06 -1.60 14.50
C ALA A 15 -0.82 -0.43 15.00
N THR A 16 -2.12 -0.48 14.73
CA THR A 16 -3.17 -0.08 15.68
C THR A 16 -4.49 -0.78 15.32
N LEU A 17 -4.96 -1.63 16.23
CA LEU A 17 -6.27 -2.25 16.19
C LEU A 17 -7.37 -1.17 16.30
N THR A 18 -8.04 -0.80 15.22
CA THR A 18 -9.46 -0.41 15.22
C THR A 18 -10.07 -0.71 13.86
N ALA A 19 -11.02 -1.66 13.82
CA ALA A 19 -11.64 -2.27 12.64
C ALA A 19 -10.74 -3.22 11.85
N CYS A 20 -11.22 -4.43 11.60
CA CYS A 20 -10.62 -5.41 10.69
C CYS A 20 -10.78 -4.99 9.21
N ASP A 21 -10.66 -3.69 8.92
CA ASP A 21 -10.76 -3.16 7.58
C ASP A 21 -9.38 -3.25 6.91
N LYS A 22 -9.39 -3.53 5.61
CA LYS A 22 -8.17 -3.73 4.83
C LYS A 22 -7.40 -2.43 4.72
N THR A 23 -6.07 -2.51 4.77
CA THR A 23 -5.24 -1.32 4.58
C THR A 23 -5.18 -0.94 3.10
N SER A 24 -4.71 0.28 2.82
CA SER A 24 -4.47 0.70 1.43
C SER A 24 -3.53 -0.22 0.67
N GLU A 25 -2.54 -0.80 1.37
CA GLU A 25 -1.58 -1.74 0.80
C GLU A 25 -2.23 -3.09 0.44
N ASP A 26 -3.13 -3.60 1.28
CA ASP A 26 -3.85 -4.86 1.03
C ASP A 26 -4.74 -4.74 -0.22
N HIS A 27 -5.49 -3.64 -0.34
CA HIS A 27 -6.27 -3.31 -1.53
C HIS A 27 -5.38 -3.14 -2.77
N ALA A 28 -4.19 -2.55 -2.65
CA ALA A 28 -3.26 -2.43 -3.77
C ALA A 28 -2.72 -3.81 -4.23
N GLN A 29 -2.47 -4.73 -3.30
CA GLN A 29 -2.05 -6.10 -3.61
C GLN A 29 -3.18 -6.91 -4.27
N ASP A 30 -4.41 -6.77 -3.80
CA ASP A 30 -5.58 -7.40 -4.41
C ASP A 30 -5.82 -6.89 -5.83
N ALA A 31 -5.70 -5.58 -6.04
CA ALA A 31 -5.78 -4.99 -7.38
C ALA A 31 -4.75 -5.60 -8.34
N GLN A 32 -3.52 -5.81 -7.86
CA GLN A 32 -2.46 -6.43 -8.66
C GLN A 32 -2.78 -7.91 -8.96
N THR A 33 -3.34 -8.63 -7.99
CA THR A 33 -3.77 -10.04 -8.16
C THR A 33 -4.89 -10.15 -9.19
N HIS A 34 -5.92 -9.31 -9.09
CA HIS A 34 -7.03 -9.26 -10.03
C HIS A 34 -6.56 -8.85 -11.44
N SER A 35 -5.62 -7.91 -11.54
CA SER A 35 -5.01 -7.54 -12.84
C SER A 35 -4.20 -8.67 -13.47
N GLN A 36 -3.54 -9.52 -12.68
CA GLN A 36 -2.82 -10.70 -13.18
C GLN A 36 -3.79 -11.79 -13.65
N LYS A 37 -4.83 -12.08 -12.85
CA LYS A 37 -5.91 -13.01 -13.22
C LYS A 37 -6.65 -12.55 -14.47
N ALA A 38 -6.86 -11.25 -14.65
CA ALA A 38 -7.46 -10.70 -15.87
C ALA A 38 -6.61 -11.03 -17.11
N GLN A 39 -5.30 -10.85 -17.04
CA GLN A 39 -4.38 -11.18 -18.13
C GLN A 39 -4.35 -12.68 -18.43
N GLU A 40 -4.30 -13.52 -17.41
CA GLU A 40 -4.36 -14.98 -17.57
C GLU A 40 -5.67 -15.40 -18.25
N LYS A 41 -6.81 -14.87 -17.79
CA LYS A 41 -8.13 -15.19 -18.34
C LYS A 41 -8.32 -14.64 -19.75
N ALA A 42 -7.69 -13.52 -20.09
CA ALA A 42 -7.66 -13.00 -21.45
C ALA A 42 -6.84 -13.92 -22.38
N ALA A 43 -5.69 -14.42 -21.91
CA ALA A 43 -4.86 -15.36 -22.65
C ALA A 43 -5.57 -16.72 -22.86
N GLU A 44 -6.42 -17.15 -21.93
CA GLU A 44 -7.30 -18.32 -22.07
C GLU A 44 -8.50 -18.08 -23.02
N GLY A 45 -8.64 -16.88 -23.61
CA GLY A 45 -9.78 -16.51 -24.45
C GLY A 45 -11.07 -16.22 -23.68
N LYS A 46 -11.03 -16.15 -22.35
CA LYS A 46 -12.18 -15.84 -21.48
C LYS A 46 -12.32 -14.33 -21.26
N VAL A 47 -12.49 -13.59 -22.35
CA VAL A 47 -12.48 -12.11 -22.37
C VAL A 47 -13.50 -11.49 -21.40
N GLU A 48 -14.69 -12.06 -21.25
CA GLU A 48 -15.68 -11.55 -20.29
C GLU A 48 -15.19 -11.66 -18.83
N ARG A 49 -14.55 -12.79 -18.47
CA ARG A 49 -13.99 -12.96 -17.13
C ARG A 49 -12.78 -12.06 -16.92
N ALA A 50 -11.98 -11.85 -17.97
CA ALA A 50 -10.86 -10.91 -17.93
C ALA A 50 -11.35 -9.48 -17.66
N SER A 51 -12.38 -9.00 -18.37
CA SER A 51 -12.96 -7.68 -18.11
C SER A 51 -13.55 -7.57 -16.71
N LYS A 52 -14.26 -8.59 -16.22
CA LYS A 52 -14.79 -8.62 -14.84
C LYS A 52 -13.67 -8.49 -13.82
N GLU A 53 -12.59 -9.23 -14.01
CA GLU A 53 -11.46 -9.21 -13.08
C GLU A 53 -10.67 -7.90 -13.16
N GLN A 54 -10.56 -7.30 -14.35
CA GLN A 54 -9.99 -5.98 -14.51
C GLN A 54 -10.85 -4.88 -13.88
N ALA A 55 -12.18 -5.02 -13.89
CA ALA A 55 -13.07 -4.09 -13.19
C ALA A 55 -12.85 -4.15 -11.67
N LYS A 56 -12.74 -5.35 -11.09
CA LYS A 56 -12.39 -5.54 -9.67
C LYS A 56 -11.04 -4.92 -9.34
N ALA A 57 -10.03 -5.13 -10.19
CA ALA A 57 -8.73 -4.51 -9.98
C ALA A 57 -8.79 -2.97 -9.93
N GLN A 58 -9.71 -2.34 -10.66
CA GLN A 58 -9.90 -0.88 -10.60
C GLN A 58 -10.68 -0.47 -9.34
N GLU A 59 -11.64 -1.27 -8.91
CA GLU A 59 -12.37 -1.07 -7.66
C GLU A 59 -11.41 -1.16 -6.46
N ASP A 60 -10.57 -2.18 -6.40
CA ASP A 60 -9.57 -2.34 -5.35
C ASP A 60 -8.56 -1.19 -5.35
N ARG A 61 -8.16 -0.67 -6.53
CA ARG A 61 -7.32 0.55 -6.59
C ARG A 61 -8.04 1.78 -6.03
N ALA A 62 -9.34 1.91 -6.30
CA ALA A 62 -10.12 3.02 -5.76
C ALA A 62 -10.21 2.93 -4.23
N GLN A 63 -10.47 1.73 -3.70
CA GLN A 63 -10.48 1.45 -2.26
C GLN A 63 -9.10 1.68 -1.63
N ALA A 64 -8.01 1.26 -2.29
CA ALA A 64 -6.65 1.54 -1.85
C ALA A 64 -6.38 3.05 -1.72
N ASN A 65 -6.80 3.84 -2.69
CA ASN A 65 -6.63 5.30 -2.65
C ASN A 65 -7.48 5.96 -1.56
N GLU A 66 -8.70 5.46 -1.32
CA GLU A 66 -9.56 5.95 -0.25
C GLU A 66 -8.96 5.63 1.12
N ALA A 67 -8.55 4.37 1.34
CA ALA A 67 -7.88 3.93 2.55
C ALA A 67 -6.59 4.72 2.78
N ALA A 68 -5.78 4.96 1.74
CA ALA A 68 -4.55 5.74 1.87
C ALA A 68 -4.83 7.20 2.31
N ALA A 69 -5.94 7.78 1.83
CA ALA A 69 -6.36 9.13 2.20
C ALA A 69 -6.83 9.24 3.66
N THR A 70 -7.39 8.16 4.23
CA THR A 70 -7.82 8.11 5.64
C THR A 70 -6.67 7.70 6.57
N GLU A 71 -5.83 6.76 6.15
CA GLU A 71 -4.63 6.32 6.88
C GLU A 71 -3.59 7.44 6.98
N GLY A 72 -3.31 8.15 5.88
CA GLY A 72 -2.36 9.26 5.86
C GLY A 72 -2.78 10.49 6.67
N ARG A 73 -4.03 10.53 7.16
CA ARG A 73 -4.52 11.55 8.10
C ARG A 73 -4.40 11.13 9.56
N ASN A 74 -4.17 9.85 9.83
CA ASN A 74 -3.94 9.32 11.17
C ASN A 74 -2.46 9.20 11.54
N THR A 75 -1.55 9.49 10.60
CA THR A 75 -0.14 9.68 10.95
C THR A 75 -0.01 10.99 11.74
N PRO A 76 0.41 10.95 13.02
CA PRO A 76 0.73 12.19 13.72
C PRO A 76 1.78 12.92 12.88
N PRO A 77 1.68 14.27 12.74
CA PRO A 77 2.75 15.01 12.10
C PRO A 77 4.04 14.60 12.79
N ASP A 78 5.02 14.14 12.01
CA ASP A 78 6.38 13.92 12.50
C ASP A 78 6.73 15.21 13.24
N SER A 79 6.74 15.15 14.57
CA SER A 79 6.98 16.31 15.39
C SER A 79 8.41 16.68 15.05
N ALA A 80 8.53 17.63 14.13
CA ALA A 80 9.75 18.23 13.66
C ALA A 80 10.35 19.05 14.80
N VAL A 81 10.57 18.41 15.95
CA VAL A 81 11.45 18.89 16.99
C VAL A 81 12.82 18.79 16.36
N PRO A 82 13.41 19.92 15.96
CA PRO A 82 14.66 19.87 15.26
C PRO A 82 15.71 19.29 16.20
N ARG A 83 16.60 18.43 15.68
CA ARG A 83 17.61 17.70 16.47
C ARG A 83 18.53 18.58 17.34
N TYR A 84 18.47 19.92 17.21
CA TYR A 84 19.18 20.87 18.04
C TYR A 84 18.56 21.14 19.42
N ILE A 85 17.32 20.70 19.71
CA ILE A 85 16.73 20.81 21.07
C ILE A 85 17.16 19.63 21.96
N LYS A 86 17.96 18.69 21.45
CA LYS A 86 18.66 17.74 22.31
C LYS A 86 19.80 18.49 22.99
N THR A 87 19.51 19.11 24.13
CA THR A 87 20.50 19.72 25.03
C THR A 87 21.73 18.82 25.09
N PRO A 88 22.94 19.32 24.77
CA PRO A 88 24.14 18.53 24.96
C PRO A 88 24.20 18.17 26.44
N SER A 89 24.19 16.86 26.72
CA SER A 89 24.49 16.34 28.05
C SER A 89 25.74 17.05 28.53
N LYS A 90 25.61 17.79 29.63
CA LYS A 90 26.74 18.47 30.24
C LYS A 90 27.83 17.43 30.50
N GLU A 91 28.89 17.51 29.70
CA GLU A 91 30.20 17.00 30.05
C GLU A 91 30.56 17.66 31.38
N ASN A 92 30.57 16.86 32.45
CA ASN A 92 31.10 17.29 33.73
C ASN A 92 32.59 16.88 33.79
N PRO A 93 33.45 17.75 34.34
CA PRO A 93 34.90 17.59 34.36
C PRO A 93 35.39 16.43 35.24
#